data_AF-A0A3S1VLR0-F1
#
_entry.id   AF-A0A3S1VLR0-F1
#
_cell.length_a   1.000
_cell.length_b   1.000
_cell.length_c   1.000
_cell.angle_alpha   90.00
_cell.angle_beta   90.00
_cell.angle_gamma   90.00
#
_symmetry.space_group_name_H-M   'P 1'
#
loop_
_entity.id
_entity.type
_entity.pdbx_description
1 polymer ?
#
loop_
_entity_poly.entity_id
_entity_poly.type
_entity_poly.pdbx_seq_one_letter_code
_entity_poly.pdbx_strand_id
1 'polypeptide(L)'
;MLNVTEKPDVFISHASPDKATFVRPLAEALRKLGVAVWYDEFSLELGDSISQQIDRGIANSRFGIVVVSPAFISRNWTQHELHALVNRDVDQDIRILPVWHGVTKKEVSDFSPSLADKVAIDTSHVDAMEAAIRILRTIRPDLYSAHPRAELERLASGAAIAELQAEIEGLHAELEEYRCPYCGVGLSTRADAPMDDEQKNWDVVEVFDCGFRHFGGSVDRPCPQDPRFPKFDDYEVVILSKQLSGAEGVTAMARPKTDMARKLRLNAGVGATEQEARARLLAQYRYAAGEISNAEWFKATVG
;
A
#
# COMPACT_ATOMS: atom_id res chain seq x y z
N MET A 1 5.85 -2.59 11.09
CA MET A 1 6.36 -3.53 10.06
C MET A 1 5.94 -4.93 10.49
N LEU A 2 5.01 -5.57 9.78
CA LEU A 2 4.72 -6.99 9.99
C LEU A 2 5.92 -7.78 9.43
N ASN A 3 6.60 -8.55 10.27
CA ASN A 3 7.73 -9.39 9.86
C ASN A 3 7.24 -10.46 8.88
N VAL A 4 7.64 -10.35 7.60
CA VAL A 4 7.29 -11.29 6.52
C VAL A 4 8.17 -12.56 6.55
N THR A 5 8.68 -12.97 7.73
CA THR A 5 9.62 -14.10 7.86
C THR A 5 9.32 -15.03 9.05
N GLU A 6 8.14 -14.94 9.65
CA GLU A 6 7.73 -15.94 10.65
C GLU A 6 6.96 -17.09 9.98
N LYS A 7 7.30 -18.32 10.42
CA LYS A 7 6.56 -19.53 10.06
C LYS A 7 5.07 -19.34 10.38
N PRO A 8 4.14 -19.73 9.49
CA PRO A 8 2.71 -19.58 9.75
C PRO A 8 2.31 -20.26 11.07
N ASP A 9 1.52 -19.56 11.89
CA ASP A 9 1.00 -20.10 13.15
C ASP A 9 0.16 -21.35 12.91
N VAL A 10 -0.66 -21.31 11.85
CA VAL A 10 -1.66 -22.33 11.53
C VAL A 10 -1.81 -22.57 10.04
N PHE A 11 -1.98 -23.84 9.68
CA PHE A 11 -2.47 -24.23 8.35
C PHE A 11 -3.94 -24.68 8.39
N ILE A 12 -4.69 -24.50 7.30
CA ILE A 12 -6.10 -24.94 7.21
C ILE A 12 -6.29 -25.96 6.09
N SER A 13 -6.43 -27.22 6.46
CA SER A 13 -6.80 -28.32 5.57
C SER A 13 -8.31 -28.36 5.35
N HIS A 14 -8.75 -28.34 4.10
CA HIS A 14 -10.16 -28.28 3.74
C HIS A 14 -10.45 -28.92 2.38
N ALA A 15 -11.71 -29.26 2.12
CA ALA A 15 -12.12 -29.66 0.78
C ALA A 15 -12.28 -28.40 -0.11
N SER A 16 -11.84 -28.47 -1.38
CA SER A 16 -11.91 -27.33 -2.32
C SER A 16 -13.27 -26.61 -2.38
N PRO A 17 -14.44 -27.29 -2.30
CA PRO A 17 -15.74 -26.61 -2.29
C PRO A 17 -15.97 -25.66 -1.11
N ASP A 18 -15.35 -25.92 0.04
CA ASP A 18 -15.54 -25.13 1.27
C ASP A 18 -14.69 -23.84 1.28
N LYS A 19 -13.79 -23.70 0.30
CA LYS A 19 -12.79 -22.63 0.24
C LYS A 19 -13.42 -21.24 0.27
N ALA A 20 -14.41 -21.02 -0.59
CA ALA A 20 -15.02 -19.70 -0.77
C ALA A 20 -16.04 -19.38 0.32
N THR A 21 -16.80 -20.38 0.78
CA THR A 21 -17.96 -20.18 1.68
C THR A 21 -17.57 -20.08 3.14
N PHE A 22 -16.53 -20.79 3.59
CA PHE A 22 -16.17 -20.86 5.00
C PHE A 22 -14.68 -20.64 5.28
N VAL A 23 -13.80 -21.32 4.54
CA VAL A 23 -12.36 -21.33 4.86
C VAL A 23 -11.71 -19.98 4.65
N ARG A 24 -12.03 -19.29 3.55
CA ARG A 24 -11.53 -17.93 3.28
C ARG A 24 -12.01 -16.94 4.33
N PRO A 25 -13.33 -16.83 4.65
CA PRO A 25 -13.80 -16.01 5.77
C PRO A 25 -13.10 -16.31 7.10
N LEU A 26 -12.89 -17.59 7.43
CA LEU A 26 -12.20 -18.01 8.65
C LEU A 26 -10.73 -17.56 8.64
N ALA A 27 -10.01 -17.78 7.55
CA ALA A 27 -8.62 -17.39 7.40
C ALA A 27 -8.45 -15.87 7.48
N GLU A 28 -9.35 -15.10 6.87
CA GLU A 28 -9.35 -13.64 6.93
C GLU A 28 -9.62 -13.13 8.34
N ALA A 29 -10.60 -13.71 9.05
CA ALA A 29 -10.88 -13.36 10.44
C ALA A 29 -9.69 -13.65 11.36
N LEU A 30 -9.04 -14.82 11.21
CA LEU A 30 -7.82 -15.16 11.96
C LEU A 30 -6.66 -14.20 11.65
N ARG A 31 -6.46 -13.82 10.38
CA ARG A 31 -5.43 -12.84 9.99
C ARG A 31 -5.69 -11.47 10.60
N LYS A 32 -6.94 -11.01 10.62
CA LYS A 32 -7.34 -9.75 11.28
C LYS A 32 -7.11 -9.78 12.80
N LEU A 33 -7.16 -10.97 13.40
CA LEU A 33 -6.81 -11.22 14.80
C LEU A 33 -5.30 -11.37 15.05
N GLY A 34 -4.46 -11.18 14.03
CA GLY A 34 -3.00 -11.25 14.15
C GLY A 34 -2.40 -12.65 14.08
N VAL A 35 -3.15 -13.65 13.56
CA VAL A 35 -2.66 -15.01 13.34
C VAL A 35 -2.13 -15.18 11.91
N ALA A 36 -0.93 -15.74 11.76
CA ALA A 36 -0.38 -16.07 10.44
C ALA A 36 -1.01 -17.37 9.90
N VAL A 37 -1.86 -17.24 8.87
CA VAL A 37 -2.64 -18.37 8.30
C VAL A 37 -2.19 -18.74 6.90
N TRP A 38 -2.00 -20.04 6.67
CA TRP A 38 -1.72 -20.64 5.36
C TRP A 38 -2.79 -21.68 4.98
N TYR A 39 -3.50 -21.52 3.86
CA TYR A 39 -4.60 -22.43 3.50
C TYR A 39 -4.68 -22.78 2.01
N ASP A 40 -4.17 -21.92 1.10
CA ASP A 40 -4.35 -22.13 -0.34
C ASP A 40 -3.74 -23.43 -0.86
N GLU A 41 -2.60 -23.86 -0.32
CA GLU A 41 -1.90 -25.10 -0.69
C GLU A 41 -2.46 -26.36 -0.01
N PHE A 42 -3.41 -26.19 0.92
CA PHE A 42 -4.04 -27.28 1.69
C PHE A 42 -5.49 -27.52 1.27
N SER A 43 -5.80 -27.18 0.01
CA SER A 43 -7.05 -27.56 -0.64
C SER A 43 -6.93 -29.01 -1.07
N LEU A 44 -7.75 -29.89 -0.52
CA LEU A 44 -7.76 -31.31 -0.86
C LEU A 44 -8.54 -31.51 -2.18
N GLU A 45 -8.01 -32.32 -3.10
CA GLU A 45 -8.62 -32.82 -4.36
C GLU A 45 -8.83 -34.35 -4.33
N LEU A 46 -9.57 -34.91 -5.29
CA LEU A 46 -9.84 -36.35 -5.32
C LEU A 46 -8.53 -37.14 -5.51
N GLY A 47 -8.25 -38.09 -4.61
CA GLY A 47 -7.04 -38.91 -4.64
C GLY A 47 -5.88 -38.34 -3.81
N ASP A 48 -6.01 -37.14 -3.25
CA ASP A 48 -5.01 -36.60 -2.32
C ASP A 48 -4.93 -37.40 -1.04
N SER A 49 -3.75 -37.46 -0.43
CA SER A 49 -3.56 -38.01 0.90
C SER A 49 -3.55 -36.90 1.95
N ILE A 50 -4.50 -36.97 2.89
CA ILE A 50 -4.58 -36.03 4.00
C ILE A 50 -3.37 -36.12 4.93
N SER A 51 -2.83 -37.32 5.14
CA SER A 51 -1.62 -37.51 5.96
C SER A 51 -0.44 -36.73 5.38
N GLN A 52 -0.23 -36.77 4.06
CA GLN A 52 0.85 -36.02 3.40
C GLN A 52 0.65 -34.50 3.49
N GLN A 53 -0.58 -34.02 3.37
CA GLN A 53 -0.87 -32.61 3.55
C GLN A 53 -0.59 -32.17 5.00
N ILE A 54 -1.00 -32.97 5.98
CA ILE A 54 -0.69 -32.71 7.39
C ILE A 54 0.83 -32.71 7.62
N ASP A 55 1.58 -33.65 7.05
CA ASP A 55 3.05 -33.68 7.15
C ASP A 55 3.69 -32.39 6.63
N ARG A 56 3.21 -31.86 5.51
CA ARG A 56 3.67 -30.59 4.94
C ARG A 56 3.29 -29.40 5.81
N GLY A 57 2.08 -29.39 6.36
CA GLY A 57 1.62 -28.34 7.28
C GLY A 57 2.43 -28.32 8.57
N ILE A 58 2.71 -29.50 9.12
CA ILE A 58 3.47 -29.69 10.37
C ILE A 58 4.90 -29.15 10.28
N ALA A 59 5.58 -29.34 9.15
CA ALA A 59 6.94 -28.81 8.97
C ALA A 59 7.02 -27.27 9.11
N ASN A 60 5.89 -26.60 8.87
CA ASN A 60 5.80 -25.16 8.69
C ASN A 60 4.94 -24.44 9.72
N SER A 61 4.16 -25.16 10.55
CA SER A 61 3.20 -24.56 11.48
C SER A 61 3.10 -25.30 12.80
N ARG A 62 2.67 -24.57 13.84
CA ARG A 62 2.48 -25.09 15.21
C ARG A 62 1.10 -25.73 15.42
N PHE A 63 0.13 -25.33 14.62
CA PHE A 63 -1.25 -25.80 14.68
C PHE A 63 -1.74 -26.17 13.28
N GLY A 64 -2.66 -27.13 13.21
CA GLY A 64 -3.38 -27.46 12.00
C GLY A 64 -4.88 -27.42 12.24
N ILE A 65 -5.63 -26.74 11.39
CA ILE A 65 -7.09 -26.78 11.40
C ILE A 65 -7.54 -27.74 10.30
N VAL A 66 -8.48 -28.64 10.63
CA VAL A 66 -9.09 -29.53 9.64
C VAL A 66 -10.58 -29.27 9.60
N VAL A 67 -11.06 -28.82 8.45
CA VAL A 67 -12.49 -28.56 8.22
C VAL A 67 -13.18 -29.85 7.78
N VAL A 68 -14.00 -30.40 8.68
CA VAL A 68 -14.83 -31.58 8.48
C VAL A 68 -16.20 -31.13 8.01
N SER A 69 -16.42 -31.22 6.70
CA SER A 69 -17.67 -30.84 6.02
C SER A 69 -18.29 -32.03 5.28
N PRO A 70 -19.50 -31.90 4.70
CA PRO A 70 -20.04 -32.94 3.81
C PRO A 70 -19.12 -33.22 2.61
N ALA A 71 -18.44 -32.19 2.09
CA ALA A 71 -17.46 -32.34 1.01
C ALA A 71 -16.19 -33.07 1.47
N PHE A 72 -15.81 -32.93 2.74
CA PHE A 72 -14.72 -33.70 3.34
C PHE A 72 -15.11 -35.16 3.55
N ILE A 73 -16.29 -35.44 4.12
CA ILE A 73 -16.79 -36.78 4.44
C ILE A 73 -17.07 -37.61 3.19
N SER A 74 -17.51 -36.99 2.09
CA SER A 74 -17.80 -37.69 0.83
C SER A 74 -16.55 -38.23 0.12
N ARG A 75 -15.35 -37.88 0.59
CA ARG A 75 -14.08 -38.38 0.04
C ARG A 75 -13.73 -39.74 0.63
N ASN A 76 -13.09 -40.58 -0.18
CA ASN A 76 -12.74 -41.94 0.17
C ASN A 76 -11.43 -42.02 0.99
N TRP A 77 -11.45 -41.48 2.20
CA TRP A 77 -10.32 -41.53 3.12
C TRP A 77 -10.09 -42.95 3.65
N THR A 78 -8.83 -43.35 3.77
CA THR A 78 -8.51 -44.62 4.41
C THR A 78 -8.65 -44.49 5.94
N GLN A 79 -9.02 -45.58 6.63
CA GLN A 79 -9.06 -45.60 8.10
C GLN A 79 -7.70 -45.25 8.72
N HIS A 80 -6.62 -45.63 8.04
CA HIS A 80 -5.26 -45.28 8.47
C HIS A 80 -5.01 -43.77 8.46
N GLU A 81 -5.46 -43.06 7.43
CA GLU A 81 -5.32 -41.60 7.32
C GLU A 81 -6.13 -40.87 8.40
N LEU A 82 -7.37 -41.30 8.65
CA LEU A 82 -8.21 -40.72 9.70
C LEU A 82 -7.61 -40.95 11.09
N HIS A 83 -7.09 -42.16 11.32
CA HIS A 83 -6.40 -42.49 12.57
C HIS A 83 -5.11 -41.67 12.75
N ALA A 84 -4.36 -41.42 11.67
CA ALA A 84 -3.17 -40.58 11.72
C ALA A 84 -3.51 -39.12 12.09
N LEU A 85 -4.62 -38.59 11.59
CA LEU A 85 -5.10 -37.25 11.96
C LEU A 85 -5.49 -37.14 13.44
N VAL A 86 -6.08 -38.20 14.02
CA VAL A 86 -6.49 -38.20 15.42
C VAL A 86 -5.29 -38.39 16.36
N ASN A 87 -4.33 -39.27 16.05
CA ASN A 87 -3.26 -39.61 17.00
C ASN A 87 -2.03 -38.71 16.96
N ARG A 88 -1.91 -37.80 15.98
CA ARG A 88 -0.76 -36.89 15.88
C ARG A 88 -0.62 -35.89 17.03
N ASP A 89 -1.66 -35.71 17.85
CA ASP A 89 -1.62 -34.86 19.05
C ASP A 89 -0.70 -35.40 20.16
N VAL A 90 -0.29 -36.67 20.11
CA VAL A 90 0.42 -37.35 21.22
C VAL A 90 1.95 -37.30 21.05
N ASP A 91 2.46 -37.23 19.82
CA ASP A 91 3.89 -37.51 19.55
C ASP A 91 4.71 -36.34 18.96
N GLN A 92 4.11 -35.23 18.47
CA GLN A 92 4.81 -34.27 17.58
C GLN A 92 4.70 -32.76 17.92
N ASP A 93 4.39 -32.37 19.16
CA ASP A 93 4.33 -30.94 19.59
C ASP A 93 3.35 -30.04 18.79
N ILE A 94 2.54 -30.62 17.91
CA ILE A 94 1.57 -29.92 17.06
C ILE A 94 0.17 -30.41 17.38
N ARG A 95 -0.75 -29.45 17.51
CA ARG A 95 -2.17 -29.72 17.80
C ARG A 95 -3.03 -29.58 16.56
N ILE A 96 -3.77 -30.64 16.24
CA ILE A 96 -4.78 -30.64 15.19
C ILE A 96 -6.14 -30.26 15.79
N LEU A 97 -6.74 -29.19 15.28
CA LEU A 97 -8.01 -28.63 15.70
C LEU A 97 -9.10 -28.96 14.66
N PRO A 98 -9.98 -29.93 14.94
CA PRO A 98 -11.11 -30.20 14.06
C PRO A 98 -12.16 -29.10 14.13
N VAL A 99 -12.69 -28.71 12.97
CA VAL A 99 -13.82 -27.79 12.82
C VAL A 99 -14.92 -28.52 12.07
N TRP A 100 -16.07 -28.70 12.69
CA TRP A 100 -17.24 -29.34 12.08
C TRP A 100 -18.08 -28.28 11.38
N HIS A 101 -18.17 -28.37 10.06
CA HIS A 101 -18.84 -27.39 9.22
C HIS A 101 -19.98 -28.01 8.41
N GLY A 102 -21.23 -27.74 8.79
CA GLY A 102 -22.40 -28.26 8.09
C GLY A 102 -22.56 -29.78 8.20
N VAL A 103 -22.07 -30.37 9.31
CA VAL A 103 -22.17 -31.80 9.61
C VAL A 103 -22.70 -31.99 11.02
N THR A 104 -23.44 -33.08 11.24
CA THR A 104 -23.92 -33.49 12.55
C THR A 104 -22.91 -34.41 13.23
N LYS A 105 -22.94 -34.47 14.57
CA LYS A 105 -22.12 -35.43 15.34
C LYS A 105 -22.34 -36.87 14.89
N LYS A 106 -23.57 -37.23 14.49
CA LYS A 106 -23.89 -38.58 13.99
C LYS A 106 -23.15 -38.86 12.68
N GLU A 107 -23.20 -37.94 11.71
CA GLU A 107 -22.48 -38.10 10.43
C GLU A 107 -20.97 -38.20 10.63
N VAL A 108 -20.39 -37.39 11.52
CA VAL A 108 -18.96 -37.48 11.86
C VAL A 108 -18.64 -38.81 12.53
N SER A 109 -19.50 -39.31 13.43
CA SER A 109 -19.32 -40.59 14.12
C SER A 109 -19.46 -41.79 13.18
N ASP A 110 -20.41 -41.74 12.25
CA ASP A 110 -20.61 -42.79 11.25
C ASP A 110 -19.44 -42.84 10.26
N PHE A 111 -18.81 -41.69 9.98
CA PHE A 111 -17.61 -41.56 9.17
C PHE A 111 -16.34 -42.00 9.92
N SER A 112 -16.12 -41.49 11.13
CA SER A 112 -15.00 -41.85 12.01
C SER A 112 -15.34 -41.61 13.49
N PRO A 113 -15.58 -42.68 14.28
CA PRO A 113 -15.82 -42.56 15.71
C PRO A 113 -14.69 -41.83 16.45
N SER A 114 -13.44 -42.11 16.06
CA SER A 114 -12.25 -41.48 16.64
C SER A 114 -12.19 -39.96 16.44
N LEU A 115 -12.73 -39.45 15.33
CA LEU A 115 -12.81 -38.02 15.06
C LEU A 115 -13.98 -37.37 15.81
N ALA A 116 -15.08 -38.09 15.98
CA ALA A 116 -16.26 -37.64 16.72
C ALA A 116 -16.02 -37.48 18.22
N ASP A 117 -15.04 -38.22 18.78
CA ASP A 117 -14.65 -38.14 20.19
C ASP A 117 -13.67 -36.99 20.49
N LYS A 118 -13.08 -36.35 19.47
CA LYS A 118 -12.24 -35.18 19.67
C LYS A 118 -13.07 -33.92 19.92
N VAL A 119 -12.55 -33.04 20.78
CA VAL A 119 -13.10 -31.70 20.98
C VAL A 119 -12.93 -30.90 19.68
N ALA A 120 -14.05 -30.51 19.09
CA ALA A 120 -14.11 -29.78 17.83
C ALA A 120 -14.87 -28.46 17.99
N ILE A 121 -14.63 -27.53 17.08
CA ILE A 121 -15.44 -26.33 16.94
C ILE A 121 -16.59 -26.65 16.00
N ASP A 122 -17.81 -26.66 16.54
CA ASP A 122 -19.04 -26.85 15.78
C ASP A 122 -19.56 -25.51 15.25
N THR A 123 -19.65 -25.38 13.91
CA THR A 123 -20.13 -24.17 13.23
C THR A 123 -21.62 -24.17 12.94
N SER A 124 -22.41 -25.08 13.53
CA SER A 124 -23.87 -25.11 13.35
C SER A 124 -24.57 -23.86 13.91
N HIS A 125 -23.96 -23.20 14.89
CA HIS A 125 -24.50 -22.01 15.56
C HIS A 125 -23.51 -20.85 15.64
N VAL A 126 -22.37 -20.95 14.95
CA VAL A 126 -21.36 -19.90 14.90
C VAL A 126 -20.88 -19.71 13.48
N ASP A 127 -20.62 -18.47 13.12
CA ASP A 127 -20.02 -18.14 11.84
C ASP A 127 -18.49 -18.32 11.89
N ALA A 128 -17.83 -18.03 10.75
CA ALA A 128 -16.39 -18.10 10.63
C ALA A 128 -15.65 -17.13 11.58
N MET A 129 -16.27 -16.01 11.94
CA MET A 129 -15.68 -14.99 12.80
C MET A 129 -15.64 -15.45 14.25
N GLU A 130 -16.76 -15.94 14.77
CA GLU A 130 -16.83 -16.51 16.11
C GLU A 130 -15.99 -17.79 16.21
N ALA A 131 -15.95 -18.61 15.15
CA ALA A 131 -15.01 -19.72 15.08
C ALA A 131 -13.55 -19.25 15.20
N ALA A 132 -13.15 -18.18 14.50
CA ALA A 132 -11.80 -17.62 14.59
C ALA A 132 -11.45 -17.16 16.02
N ILE A 133 -12.37 -16.50 16.72
CA ILE A 133 -12.17 -16.05 18.11
C ILE A 133 -11.99 -17.25 19.06
N ARG A 134 -12.78 -18.31 18.87
CA ARG A 134 -12.64 -19.56 19.65
C ARG A 134 -11.31 -20.26 19.38
N ILE A 135 -10.86 -20.26 18.13
CA ILE A 135 -9.56 -20.80 17.72
C ILE A 135 -8.42 -19.99 18.32
N LEU A 136 -8.54 -18.66 18.32
CA LEU A 136 -7.51 -17.73 18.83
C LEU A 136 -7.12 -18.08 20.27
N ARG A 137 -8.10 -18.43 21.11
CA ARG A 137 -7.86 -18.86 22.50
C ARG A 137 -6.85 -20.00 22.63
N THR A 138 -6.81 -20.89 21.64
CA THR A 138 -5.90 -22.05 21.63
C THR A 138 -4.56 -21.74 20.96
N ILE A 139 -4.59 -20.99 19.85
CA ILE A 139 -3.40 -20.75 19.00
C ILE A 139 -2.54 -19.60 19.54
N ARG A 140 -3.17 -18.51 19.98
CA ARG A 140 -2.53 -17.29 20.50
C ARG A 140 -3.25 -16.81 21.78
N PRO A 141 -3.09 -17.53 22.91
CA PRO A 141 -3.72 -17.15 24.18
C PRO A 141 -3.25 -15.79 24.69
N ASP A 142 -2.05 -15.37 24.29
CA ASP A 142 -1.50 -14.03 24.53
C ASP A 142 -2.37 -12.93 23.92
N LEU A 143 -2.78 -13.08 22.65
CA LEU A 143 -3.66 -12.13 21.98
C LEU A 143 -5.10 -12.22 22.52
N TYR A 144 -5.58 -13.44 22.77
CA TYR A 144 -6.94 -13.65 23.29
C TYR A 144 -7.14 -13.00 24.67
N SER A 145 -6.14 -13.06 25.55
CA SER A 145 -6.23 -12.51 26.91
C SER A 145 -5.92 -11.01 26.99
N ALA A 146 -5.19 -10.47 26.00
CA ALA A 146 -4.85 -9.05 25.94
C ALA A 146 -6.05 -8.14 25.57
N HIS A 147 -7.08 -8.69 24.93
CA HIS A 147 -8.20 -7.90 24.39
C HIS A 147 -9.55 -8.36 24.96
N PRO A 148 -10.44 -7.43 25.32
CA PRO A 148 -11.84 -7.75 25.63
C PRO A 148 -12.54 -8.39 24.43
N ARG A 149 -13.56 -9.21 24.70
CA ARG A 149 -14.31 -9.94 23.65
C ARG A 149 -14.88 -9.01 22.56
N ALA A 150 -15.45 -7.88 22.94
CA ALA A 150 -16.02 -6.91 22.00
C ALA A 150 -14.95 -6.33 21.04
N GLU A 151 -13.71 -6.18 21.52
CA GLU A 151 -12.60 -5.72 20.67
C GLU A 151 -12.19 -6.83 19.68
N LEU A 152 -12.11 -8.08 20.12
CA LEU A 152 -11.84 -9.23 19.24
C LEU A 152 -12.90 -9.36 18.14
N GLU A 153 -14.18 -9.19 18.46
CA GLU A 153 -15.28 -9.19 17.48
C GLU A 153 -15.14 -8.03 16.47
N ARG A 154 -14.74 -6.84 16.93
CA ARG A 154 -14.50 -5.68 16.06
C ARG A 154 -13.26 -5.87 15.16
N LEU A 155 -12.20 -6.50 15.66
CA LEU A 155 -11.01 -6.84 14.87
C LEU A 155 -11.35 -7.90 13.82
N ALA A 156 -11.97 -9.01 14.24
CA ALA A 156 -12.27 -10.14 13.36
C ALA A 156 -13.27 -9.78 12.23
N SER A 157 -14.23 -8.88 12.50
CA SER A 157 -15.11 -8.34 11.45
C SER A 157 -14.36 -7.50 10.43
N GLY A 158 -13.25 -6.88 10.82
CA GLY A 158 -12.48 -5.95 10.01
C GLY A 158 -12.99 -4.51 10.09
N ALA A 159 -13.97 -4.23 10.96
CA ALA A 159 -14.50 -2.89 11.16
C ALA A 159 -13.41 -1.90 11.58
N ALA A 160 -12.51 -2.30 12.48
CA ALA A 160 -11.39 -1.45 12.92
C ALA A 160 -10.45 -1.06 11.76
N ILE A 161 -10.19 -1.98 10.82
CA ILE A 161 -9.36 -1.71 9.65
C ILE A 161 -10.09 -0.77 8.69
N ALA A 162 -11.38 -1.01 8.44
CA ALA A 162 -12.18 -0.19 7.54
C ALA A 162 -12.32 1.26 8.04
N GLU A 163 -12.53 1.45 9.35
CA GLU A 163 -12.59 2.77 9.99
C GLU A 163 -11.27 3.54 9.81
N LEU A 164 -10.13 2.89 10.09
CA LEU A 164 -8.80 3.50 9.89
C LEU A 164 -8.53 3.82 8.41
N GLN A 165 -8.94 2.95 7.49
CA GLN A 165 -8.82 3.21 6.05
C GLN A 165 -9.64 4.43 5.62
N ALA A 166 -10.86 4.57 6.13
CA ALA A 166 -11.70 5.73 5.85
C ALA A 166 -11.11 7.03 6.42
N GLU A 167 -10.51 6.98 7.62
CA GLU A 167 -9.81 8.11 8.22
C GLU A 167 -8.58 8.52 7.39
N ILE A 168 -7.77 7.55 6.95
CA ILE A 168 -6.62 7.80 6.06
C ILE A 168 -7.07 8.42 4.73
N GLU A 169 -8.16 7.92 4.14
CA GLU A 169 -8.71 8.44 2.89
C GLU A 169 -9.20 9.89 3.06
N GLY A 170 -9.87 10.20 4.17
CA GLY A 170 -10.25 11.56 4.52
C GLY A 170 -9.04 12.49 4.65
N LEU A 171 -8.00 12.07 5.37
CA LEU A 171 -6.77 12.85 5.51
C LEU A 171 -6.04 13.05 4.18
N HIS A 172 -6.04 12.05 3.29
CA HIS A 172 -5.47 12.20 1.96
C HIS A 172 -6.23 13.23 1.13
N ALA A 173 -7.57 13.22 1.16
CA ALA A 173 -8.39 14.19 0.46
C ALA A 173 -8.13 15.63 0.96
N GLU A 174 -7.96 15.83 2.27
CA GLU A 174 -7.59 17.14 2.82
C GLU A 174 -6.19 17.58 2.37
N LEU A 175 -5.24 16.65 2.29
CA LEU A 175 -3.87 16.94 1.85
C LEU A 175 -3.77 17.21 0.34
N GLU A 176 -4.69 16.72 -0.49
CA GLU A 176 -4.70 16.97 -1.93
C GLU A 176 -4.83 18.46 -2.28
N GLU A 177 -5.56 19.25 -1.48
CA GLU A 177 -5.65 20.71 -1.65
C GLU A 177 -4.27 21.39 -1.57
N TYR A 178 -3.36 20.82 -0.77
CA TYR A 178 -2.03 21.39 -0.52
C TYR A 178 -0.95 20.73 -1.39
N ARG A 179 -1.33 20.07 -2.49
CA ARG A 179 -0.41 19.41 -3.42
C ARG A 179 -0.49 20.00 -4.81
N CYS A 180 0.66 20.10 -5.47
CA CYS A 180 0.73 20.54 -6.84
C CYS A 180 -0.07 19.57 -7.74
N PRO A 181 -1.01 20.06 -8.57
CA PRO A 181 -1.88 19.19 -9.38
C PRO A 181 -1.16 18.43 -10.49
N TYR A 182 0.12 18.75 -10.75
CA TYR A 182 0.92 18.12 -11.80
C TYR A 182 1.92 17.09 -11.28
N CYS A 183 2.53 17.32 -10.11
CA CYS A 183 3.60 16.47 -9.57
C CYS A 183 3.40 16.02 -8.12
N GLY A 184 2.35 16.49 -7.45
CA GLY A 184 1.99 16.06 -6.08
C GLY A 184 2.90 16.59 -4.97
N VAL A 185 3.90 17.42 -5.27
CA VAL A 185 4.75 18.04 -4.23
C VAL A 185 3.95 19.04 -3.39
N GLY A 186 4.41 19.27 -2.16
CA GLY A 186 3.71 20.13 -1.21
C GLY A 186 3.67 21.60 -1.61
N LEU A 187 2.64 22.28 -1.10
CA LEU A 187 2.54 23.72 -1.04
C LEU A 187 3.66 24.28 -0.14
N SER A 188 4.40 25.25 -0.66
CA SER A 188 5.48 25.95 0.05
C SER A 188 5.01 27.26 0.66
N THR A 189 4.09 27.97 0.00
CA THR A 189 3.55 29.26 0.47
C THR A 189 2.13 29.45 -0.04
N ARG A 190 1.24 29.89 0.86
CA ARG A 190 -0.11 30.35 0.56
C ARG A 190 -0.31 31.70 1.22
N ALA A 191 -0.66 32.72 0.45
CA ALA A 191 -0.82 34.08 0.95
C ALA A 191 -1.90 34.82 0.18
N ASP A 192 -2.62 35.71 0.85
CA ASP A 192 -3.53 36.64 0.20
C ASP A 192 -2.72 37.72 -0.54
N ALA A 193 -3.06 37.98 -1.79
CA ALA A 193 -2.43 39.02 -2.60
C ALA A 193 -3.49 39.84 -3.37
N PRO A 194 -3.30 41.16 -3.51
CA PRO A 194 -4.20 42.00 -4.28
C PRO A 194 -4.09 41.68 -5.78
N MET A 195 -5.23 41.54 -6.43
CA MET A 195 -5.36 41.30 -7.87
C MET A 195 -5.28 42.59 -8.69
N ASP A 196 -5.47 43.74 -8.05
CA ASP A 196 -5.42 45.06 -8.66
C ASP A 196 -4.62 46.04 -7.79
N ASP A 197 -4.07 47.07 -8.43
CA ASP A 197 -3.25 48.10 -7.77
C ASP A 197 -4.03 48.91 -6.73
N GLU A 198 -5.37 48.94 -6.84
CA GLU A 198 -6.27 49.64 -5.92
C GLU A 198 -6.61 48.79 -4.68
N GLN A 199 -6.12 47.55 -4.62
CA GLN A 199 -6.37 46.55 -3.57
C GLN A 199 -7.85 46.29 -3.29
N LYS A 200 -8.71 46.40 -4.31
CA LYS A 200 -10.15 46.18 -4.18
C LYS A 200 -10.53 44.72 -4.35
N ASN A 201 -9.78 43.96 -5.13
CA ASN A 201 -9.95 42.53 -5.32
C ASN A 201 -8.72 41.78 -4.79
N TRP A 202 -8.96 40.68 -4.07
CA TRP A 202 -7.93 39.86 -3.46
C TRP A 202 -8.16 38.40 -3.86
N ASP A 203 -7.07 37.67 -4.05
CA ASP A 203 -7.10 36.23 -4.24
C ASP A 203 -5.88 35.61 -3.53
N VAL A 204 -5.84 34.29 -3.50
CA VAL A 204 -4.76 33.54 -2.88
C VAL A 204 -3.69 33.22 -3.93
N VAL A 205 -2.45 33.58 -3.63
CA VAL A 205 -1.29 33.07 -4.36
C VAL A 205 -0.78 31.81 -3.68
N GLU A 206 -0.69 30.74 -4.46
CA GLU A 206 -0.18 29.46 -4.01
C GLU A 206 1.09 29.13 -4.78
N VAL A 207 2.16 28.89 -4.02
CA VAL A 207 3.47 28.48 -4.51
C VAL A 207 3.75 27.09 -3.95
N PHE A 208 4.20 26.20 -4.82
CA PHE A 208 4.53 24.82 -4.46
C PHE A 208 6.05 24.62 -4.52
N ASP A 209 6.56 23.60 -3.84
CA ASP A 209 8.01 23.32 -3.77
C ASP A 209 8.65 23.04 -5.14
N CYS A 210 7.87 22.57 -6.12
CA CYS A 210 8.33 22.40 -7.51
C CYS A 210 8.45 23.73 -8.27
N GLY A 211 8.09 24.85 -7.65
CA GLY A 211 8.00 26.16 -8.26
C GLY A 211 6.74 26.39 -9.08
N PHE A 212 5.77 25.46 -9.09
CA PHE A 212 4.43 25.75 -9.63
C PHE A 212 3.83 26.91 -8.85
N ARG A 213 3.23 27.87 -9.56
CA ARG A 213 2.54 29.00 -8.96
C ARG A 213 1.27 29.31 -9.73
N HIS A 214 0.19 29.55 -9.01
CA HIS A 214 -1.01 30.17 -9.57
C HIS A 214 -1.54 31.28 -8.67
N PHE A 215 -2.28 32.18 -9.30
CA PHE A 215 -2.89 33.34 -8.68
C PHE A 215 -4.07 33.77 -9.57
N GLY A 216 -5.22 34.13 -9.01
CA GLY A 216 -6.33 34.61 -9.84
C GLY A 216 -6.94 33.54 -10.75
N GLY A 217 -6.87 32.26 -10.38
CA GLY A 217 -7.21 31.12 -11.27
C GLY A 217 -6.27 30.96 -12.49
N SER A 218 -5.19 31.73 -12.56
CA SER A 218 -4.22 31.71 -13.65
C SER A 218 -2.90 31.07 -13.21
N VAL A 219 -2.36 30.19 -14.06
CA VAL A 219 -1.00 29.68 -13.86
C VAL A 219 -0.01 30.80 -14.16
N ASP A 220 0.71 31.20 -13.12
CA ASP A 220 1.75 32.22 -13.14
C ASP A 220 3.11 31.64 -13.49
N ARG A 221 3.40 30.46 -12.95
CA ARG A 221 4.61 29.67 -13.24
C ARG A 221 4.22 28.20 -13.36
N PRO A 222 4.49 27.53 -14.51
CA PRO A 222 4.08 26.15 -14.71
C PRO A 222 4.91 25.19 -13.86
N CYS A 223 4.33 24.03 -13.55
CA CYS A 223 5.05 22.94 -12.91
C CYS A 223 6.03 22.32 -13.91
N PRO A 224 7.27 21.97 -13.52
CA PRO A 224 8.21 21.25 -14.37
C PRO A 224 7.69 19.93 -14.96
N GLN A 225 6.70 19.31 -14.31
CA GLN A 225 6.02 18.09 -14.78
C GLN A 225 4.72 18.36 -15.56
N ASP A 226 4.34 19.63 -15.80
CA ASP A 226 3.23 19.94 -16.71
C ASP A 226 3.63 19.48 -18.13
N PRO A 227 2.81 18.66 -18.83
CA PRO A 227 3.09 18.26 -20.21
C PRO A 227 3.27 19.44 -21.18
N ARG A 228 2.77 20.63 -20.82
CA ARG A 228 2.90 21.89 -21.58
C ARG A 228 4.02 22.78 -21.03
N PHE A 229 4.88 22.28 -20.15
CA PHE A 229 6.02 23.04 -19.65
C PHE A 229 6.88 23.53 -20.83
N PRO A 230 7.29 24.81 -20.85
CA PRO A 230 8.04 25.37 -21.97
C PRO A 230 9.35 24.63 -22.22
N LYS A 231 9.63 24.32 -23.47
CA LYS A 231 10.94 23.79 -23.88
C LYS A 231 11.92 24.92 -24.13
N PHE A 232 13.22 24.67 -24.06
CA PHE A 232 14.22 25.70 -24.36
C PHE A 232 14.08 26.24 -25.80
N ASP A 233 13.64 25.39 -26.73
CA ASP A 233 13.33 25.78 -28.10
C ASP A 233 12.12 26.71 -28.22
N ASP A 234 11.33 26.93 -27.16
CA ASP A 234 10.27 27.95 -27.12
C ASP A 234 10.81 29.36 -26.86
N TYR A 235 12.14 29.53 -26.77
CA TYR A 235 12.80 30.81 -26.60
C TYR A 235 13.69 31.15 -27.82
N GLU A 236 13.73 32.43 -28.16
CA GLU A 236 14.75 33.01 -29.03
C GLU A 236 15.88 33.56 -28.14
N VAL A 237 17.11 33.09 -28.34
CA VAL A 237 18.27 33.58 -27.58
C VAL A 237 18.84 34.82 -28.27
N VAL A 238 18.79 35.95 -27.57
CA VAL A 238 19.33 37.23 -28.04
C VAL A 238 20.61 37.55 -27.28
N ILE A 239 21.66 37.89 -28.04
CA ILE A 239 22.98 38.24 -27.49
C ILE A 239 23.16 39.74 -27.52
N LEU A 240 23.54 40.31 -26.38
CA LEU A 240 23.87 41.72 -26.21
C LEU A 240 25.30 41.83 -25.70
N SER A 241 26.17 42.51 -26.46
CA SER A 241 27.50 42.89 -26.01
C SER A 241 27.44 44.32 -25.44
N LYS A 242 28.03 44.53 -24.26
CA LYS A 242 28.15 45.87 -23.67
C LYS A 242 29.58 46.08 -23.19
N GLN A 243 30.23 47.11 -23.73
CA GLN A 243 31.54 47.56 -23.28
C GLN A 243 31.33 48.47 -22.05
N LEU A 244 31.69 47.97 -20.87
CA LEU A 244 31.63 48.74 -19.61
C LEU A 244 33.03 48.69 -18.99
N SER A 245 33.67 49.87 -18.88
CA SER A 245 34.88 50.09 -18.07
C SER A 245 35.99 49.03 -18.25
N GLY A 246 36.34 48.71 -19.50
CA GLY A 246 37.53 47.92 -19.83
C GLY A 246 37.39 46.39 -19.78
N ALA A 247 36.21 45.85 -19.46
CA ALA A 247 35.90 44.43 -19.63
C ALA A 247 34.74 44.24 -20.61
N GLU A 248 34.92 43.40 -21.64
CA GLU A 248 33.83 42.99 -22.54
C GLU A 248 32.97 41.95 -21.84
N GLY A 249 31.71 42.30 -21.55
CA GLY A 249 30.71 41.36 -21.05
C GLY A 249 29.71 41.02 -22.14
N VAL A 250 29.43 39.72 -22.31
CA VAL A 250 28.38 39.21 -23.19
C VAL A 250 27.20 38.77 -22.34
N THR A 251 26.00 39.22 -22.71
CA THR A 251 24.75 38.84 -22.06
C THR A 251 23.87 38.07 -23.03
N ALA A 252 23.43 36.87 -22.64
CA ALA A 252 22.44 36.07 -23.34
C ALA A 252 21.08 36.18 -22.64
N MET A 253 20.06 36.61 -23.39
CA MET A 253 18.68 36.73 -22.92
C MET A 253 17.77 35.77 -23.68
N ALA A 254 16.85 35.11 -22.98
CA ALA A 254 15.81 34.30 -23.60
C ALA A 254 14.54 35.13 -23.85
N ARG A 255 14.16 35.32 -25.11
CA ARG A 255 12.89 35.93 -25.50
C ARG A 255 11.84 34.85 -25.75
N PRO A 256 10.74 34.81 -24.99
CA PRO A 256 9.73 33.76 -25.13
C PRO A 256 8.95 33.90 -26.43
N LYS A 257 8.80 32.80 -27.18
CA LYS A 257 8.00 32.70 -28.42
C LYS A 257 6.56 32.25 -28.17
N THR A 258 6.30 31.56 -27.06
CA THR A 258 4.98 31.03 -26.69
C THR A 258 4.45 31.67 -25.41
N ASP A 259 3.13 31.61 -25.19
CA ASP A 259 2.52 32.13 -23.96
C ASP A 259 2.99 31.37 -22.72
N MET A 260 3.20 30.05 -22.81
CA MET A 260 3.76 29.26 -21.72
C MET A 260 5.21 29.68 -21.43
N ALA A 261 6.02 29.95 -22.45
CA ALA A 261 7.39 30.45 -22.26
C ALA A 261 7.42 31.82 -21.57
N ARG A 262 6.41 32.69 -21.78
CA ARG A 262 6.30 33.98 -21.06
C ARG A 262 6.09 33.80 -19.55
N LYS A 263 5.47 32.70 -19.13
CA LYS A 263 5.22 32.36 -17.72
C LYS A 263 6.47 31.84 -17.00
N LEU A 264 7.45 31.31 -17.75
CA LEU A 264 8.73 30.86 -17.20
C LEU A 264 9.82 31.88 -17.52
N ARG A 265 9.93 32.93 -16.70
CA ARG A 265 10.96 33.96 -16.87
C ARG A 265 12.34 33.41 -16.51
N LEU A 266 13.26 33.43 -17.47
CA LEU A 266 14.64 33.03 -17.29
C LEU A 266 15.52 34.25 -17.03
N ASN A 267 16.40 34.15 -16.04
CA ASN A 267 17.43 35.16 -15.81
C ASN A 267 18.44 35.16 -16.96
N ALA A 268 18.97 36.34 -17.32
CA ALA A 268 19.97 36.43 -18.35
C ALA A 268 21.28 35.75 -17.92
N GLY A 269 21.92 35.04 -18.85
CA GLY A 269 23.27 34.51 -18.64
C GLY A 269 24.30 35.56 -19.01
N VAL A 270 25.20 35.92 -18.09
CA VAL A 270 26.27 36.90 -18.33
C VAL A 270 27.60 36.16 -18.29
N GLY A 271 28.46 36.34 -19.29
CA GLY A 271 29.78 35.71 -19.36
C GLY A 271 30.81 36.56 -20.13
N ALA A 272 32.07 36.12 -20.13
CA ALA A 272 33.14 36.77 -20.89
C ALA A 272 33.04 36.45 -22.38
N THR A 273 32.42 35.32 -22.74
CA THR A 273 32.18 34.90 -24.13
C THR A 273 30.71 34.64 -24.37
N GLU A 274 30.28 34.66 -25.64
CA GLU A 274 28.93 34.26 -26.03
C GLU A 274 28.61 32.83 -25.59
N GLN A 275 29.57 31.91 -25.73
CA GLN A 275 29.40 30.51 -25.35
C GLN A 275 29.13 30.38 -23.84
N GLU A 276 29.87 31.12 -23.02
CA GLU A 276 29.68 31.13 -21.57
C GLU A 276 28.33 31.75 -21.18
N ALA A 277 27.96 32.89 -21.78
CA ALA A 277 26.67 33.54 -21.55
C ALA A 277 25.49 32.62 -21.90
N ARG A 278 25.57 31.91 -23.04
CA ARG A 278 24.58 30.92 -23.46
C ARG A 278 24.53 29.71 -22.52
N ALA A 279 25.67 29.19 -22.09
CA ALA A 279 25.73 28.07 -21.16
C ALA A 279 25.07 28.41 -19.81
N ARG A 280 25.32 29.62 -19.29
CA ARG A 280 24.68 30.12 -18.06
C ARG A 280 23.17 30.29 -18.25
N LEU A 281 22.71 30.83 -19.38
CA LEU A 281 21.28 30.92 -19.70
C LEU A 281 20.62 29.53 -19.77
N LEU A 282 21.29 28.56 -20.40
CA LEU A 282 20.80 27.19 -20.47
C LEU A 282 20.74 26.57 -19.07
N ALA A 283 21.72 26.80 -18.20
CA ALA A 283 21.68 26.35 -16.81
C ALA A 283 20.48 26.94 -16.04
N GLN A 284 20.14 28.22 -16.27
CA GLN A 284 18.93 28.83 -15.71
C GLN A 284 17.66 28.07 -16.13
N TYR A 285 17.54 27.74 -17.42
CA TYR A 285 16.43 26.94 -17.93
C TYR A 285 16.39 25.56 -17.28
N ARG A 286 17.50 24.82 -17.28
CA ARG A 286 17.57 23.45 -16.76
C ARG A 286 17.22 23.39 -15.29
N TYR A 287 17.64 24.38 -14.49
CA TYR A 287 17.24 24.47 -13.09
C TYR A 287 15.74 24.74 -12.94
N ALA A 288 15.20 25.67 -13.74
CA ALA A 288 13.78 25.97 -13.72
C ALA A 288 12.91 24.80 -14.19
N ALA A 289 13.44 23.94 -15.08
CA ALA A 289 12.84 22.69 -15.54
C ALA A 289 13.06 21.50 -14.57
N GLY A 290 13.74 21.71 -13.44
CA GLY A 290 14.04 20.64 -12.48
C GLY A 290 15.02 19.57 -12.99
N GLU A 291 15.77 19.86 -14.06
CA GLU A 291 16.75 18.94 -14.66
C GLU A 291 18.11 18.93 -13.95
N ILE A 292 18.40 19.97 -13.17
CA ILE A 292 19.64 20.10 -12.39
C ILE A 292 19.32 20.58 -10.97
N SER A 293 20.14 20.18 -10.01
CA SER A 293 20.05 20.62 -8.62
C SER A 293 20.48 22.08 -8.44
N ASN A 294 20.13 22.68 -7.29
CA ASN A 294 20.58 24.02 -6.93
C ASN A 294 22.12 24.13 -6.87
N ALA A 295 22.81 23.07 -6.44
CA ALA A 295 24.27 23.04 -6.39
C ALA A 295 24.90 23.05 -7.80
N GLU A 296 24.35 22.26 -8.73
CA GLU A 296 24.80 22.24 -10.13
C GLU A 296 24.51 23.56 -10.83
N TRP A 297 23.33 24.15 -10.58
CA TRP A 297 22.98 25.47 -11.09
C TRP A 297 23.93 26.55 -10.57
N PHE A 298 24.24 26.55 -9.28
CA PHE A 298 25.16 27.53 -8.67
C PHE A 298 26.55 27.44 -9.29
N LYS A 299 27.10 26.22 -9.41
CA LYS A 299 28.38 25.95 -10.06
C LYS A 299 28.41 26.40 -11.52
N ALA A 300 27.30 26.24 -12.24
CA ALA A 300 27.21 26.60 -13.65
C ALA A 300 27.02 28.11 -13.89
N THR A 301 26.50 28.87 -12.92
CA THR A 301 26.06 30.26 -13.14
C THR A 301 26.83 31.31 -12.32
N VAL A 302 27.31 30.95 -11.13
CA VAL A 302 27.98 31.86 -10.19
C VAL A 302 29.48 31.55 -10.08
N GLY A 303 29.88 30.28 -10.24
CA GLY A 303 31.26 29.81 -10.09
C GLY A 303 31.52 29.24 -8.72
#